data_AF-A0A1X7JZB6-F1
#
_entry.id   AF-A0A1X7JZB6-F1
#
_cell.length_a   1.000
_cell.length_b   1.000
_cell.length_c   1.000
_cell.angle_alpha   90.00
_cell.angle_beta   90.00
_cell.angle_gamma   90.00
#
_symmetry.space_group_name_H-M   'P 1'
#
loop_
_entity.id
_entity.type
_entity.pdbx_description
1 polymer ?
#
loop_
_entity_poly.entity_id
_entity_poly.type
_entity_poly.pdbx_seq_one_letter_code
_entity_poly.pdbx_strand_id
1 'polypeptide(L)'
;MEHSKKDPKSFIVTDDYFIDLLTALTNLSPYWMKQLKQGSIKLQWAVQIGSRLDQEQQRRYMEWLQDTLVPDKWMGKVLHAFSMNMPEWAVHHVLRIYKLEEKTRAAIIMYNDLMALYEEIILNFEYEFLEGGWPEEDELLEQILHGVEKELQSLADQAGAHHKKDYRDYGDSSTDSYDRLASLQGCPYPVLIGLKPDAGAEQIRAQSRRLLKKLHPDHGGSACLFDLVKKAYDTYSQQ
;
A
#
# COMPACT_ATOMS: atom_id res chain seq x y z
N MET A 1 -37.38 54.45 15.81
CA MET A 1 -36.20 53.92 15.09
C MET A 1 -36.20 52.41 15.30
N GLU A 2 -36.89 51.69 14.43
CA GLU A 2 -36.95 50.23 14.44
C GLU A 2 -35.68 49.67 13.79
N HIS A 3 -34.86 48.98 14.58
CA HIS A 3 -33.84 48.11 14.03
C HIS A 3 -34.52 46.82 13.55
N SER A 4 -34.86 46.79 12.26
CA SER A 4 -35.24 45.56 11.55
C SER A 4 -34.05 44.59 11.64
N LYS A 5 -34.14 43.63 12.56
CA LYS A 5 -33.31 42.42 12.55
C LYS A 5 -33.60 41.73 11.21
N LYS A 6 -32.61 41.71 10.33
CA LYS A 6 -32.67 40.86 9.13
C LYS A 6 -32.79 39.42 9.62
N ASP A 7 -33.98 38.83 9.45
CA ASP A 7 -34.18 37.40 9.66
C ASP A 7 -33.14 36.61 8.85
N PRO A 8 -32.54 35.56 9.42
CA PRO A 8 -31.61 34.72 8.68
C PRO A 8 -32.37 34.14 7.48
N LYS A 9 -31.85 34.38 6.27
CA LYS A 9 -32.41 33.81 5.04
C LYS A 9 -32.45 32.28 5.19
N SER A 10 -33.63 31.75 5.45
CA SER A 10 -33.88 30.30 5.50
C SER A 10 -34.02 29.81 4.06
N PHE A 11 -33.06 29.04 3.58
CA PHE A 11 -33.14 28.37 2.30
C PHE A 11 -33.69 26.96 2.54
N ILE A 12 -34.78 26.61 1.87
CA ILE A 12 -35.28 25.23 1.85
C ILE A 12 -34.48 24.53 0.76
N VAL A 13 -33.58 23.65 1.17
CA VAL A 13 -32.76 22.85 0.27
C VAL A 13 -33.48 21.52 0.07
N THR A 14 -33.91 21.25 -1.17
CA THR A 14 -34.69 20.06 -1.56
C THR A 14 -33.84 18.96 -2.20
N ASP A 15 -32.53 19.17 -2.29
CA ASP A 15 -31.60 18.21 -2.88
C ASP A 15 -30.97 17.38 -1.76
N ASP A 16 -31.22 16.07 -1.79
CA ASP A 16 -30.76 15.08 -0.82
C ASP A 16 -29.24 15.16 -0.59
N TYR A 17 -28.46 15.43 -1.64
CA TYR A 17 -27.00 15.56 -1.52
C TYR A 17 -26.60 16.78 -0.66
N PHE A 18 -27.29 17.90 -0.84
CA PHE A 18 -27.00 19.10 -0.04
C PHE A 18 -27.55 18.98 1.37
N ILE A 19 -28.63 18.21 1.59
CA ILE A 19 -29.13 17.91 2.93
C ILE A 19 -28.07 17.14 3.73
N ASP A 20 -27.44 16.13 3.14
CA ASP A 20 -26.37 15.36 3.80
C ASP A 20 -25.15 16.23 4.13
N LEU A 21 -24.75 17.09 3.19
CA LEU A 21 -23.65 18.03 3.39
C LEU A 21 -23.95 19.00 4.53
N LEU A 22 -25.13 19.61 4.53
CA LEU A 22 -25.54 20.53 5.59
C LEU A 22 -25.63 19.83 6.94
N THR A 23 -26.18 18.63 6.98
CA THR A 23 -26.28 17.81 8.20
C THR A 23 -24.90 17.53 8.78
N ALA A 24 -23.95 17.10 7.93
CA ALA A 24 -22.56 16.90 8.34
C ALA A 24 -21.93 18.19 8.89
N LEU A 25 -22.12 19.34 8.22
CA LEU A 25 -21.60 20.62 8.72
C LEU A 25 -22.26 21.08 10.02
N THR A 26 -23.54 20.78 10.24
CA THR A 26 -24.22 21.09 11.50
C THR A 26 -23.75 20.22 12.66
N ASN A 27 -23.28 19.01 12.37
CA ASN A 27 -22.73 18.10 13.37
C ASN A 27 -21.30 18.45 13.80
N LEU A 28 -20.65 19.41 13.12
CA LEU A 28 -19.32 19.87 13.49
C LEU A 28 -19.31 20.60 14.83
N SER A 29 -18.30 20.28 15.64
CA SER A 29 -18.02 20.99 16.87
C SER A 29 -17.66 22.46 16.59
N PRO A 30 -17.85 23.38 17.57
CA PRO A 30 -17.50 24.79 17.40
C PRO A 30 -16.05 25.02 16.97
N TYR A 31 -15.14 24.14 17.39
CA TYR A 31 -13.74 24.17 17.00
C TYR A 31 -13.57 23.90 15.50
N TRP A 32 -14.09 22.77 15.00
CA TRP A 32 -13.94 22.41 13.59
C TRP A 32 -14.65 23.39 12.66
N MET A 33 -15.79 23.93 13.08
CA MET A 33 -16.49 24.98 12.36
C MET A 33 -15.66 26.28 12.29
N LYS A 34 -14.91 26.62 13.34
CA LYS A 34 -13.98 27.76 13.34
C LYS A 34 -12.82 27.52 12.38
N GLN A 35 -12.22 26.32 12.38
CA GLN A 35 -11.14 25.94 11.47
C GLN A 35 -11.58 26.02 10.00
N LEU A 36 -12.81 25.57 9.69
CA LEU A 36 -13.38 25.68 8.34
C LEU A 36 -13.55 27.15 7.92
N LYS A 37 -14.10 28.00 8.80
CA LYS A 37 -14.29 29.43 8.51
C LYS A 37 -12.97 30.19 8.32
N GLN A 38 -11.90 29.74 9.01
CA GLN A 38 -10.55 30.31 8.88
C GLN A 38 -9.80 29.80 7.64
N GLY A 39 -10.36 28.81 6.91
CA GLY A 39 -9.71 28.19 5.76
C GLY A 39 -8.58 27.23 6.13
N SER A 40 -8.45 26.87 7.41
CA SER A 40 -7.41 25.97 7.92
C SER A 40 -7.66 24.51 7.55
N ILE A 41 -8.91 24.15 7.22
CA ILE A 41 -9.29 22.82 6.71
C ILE A 41 -10.10 22.96 5.43
N LYS A 42 -9.99 21.96 4.55
CA LYS A 42 -10.79 21.87 3.32
C LYS A 42 -12.23 21.50 3.64
N LEU A 43 -13.18 22.02 2.87
CA LEU A 43 -14.61 21.72 3.04
C LEU A 43 -14.91 20.21 3.02
N GLN A 44 -14.33 19.48 2.06
CA GLN A 44 -14.50 18.03 1.95
C GLN A 44 -14.09 17.31 3.25
N TRP A 45 -13.01 17.77 3.87
CA TRP A 45 -12.52 17.20 5.13
C TRP A 45 -13.45 17.51 6.30
N ALA A 46 -13.94 18.75 6.38
CA ALA A 46 -14.92 19.16 7.37
C ALA A 46 -16.22 18.34 7.27
N VAL A 47 -16.70 18.08 6.05
CA VAL A 47 -17.86 17.23 5.81
C VAL A 47 -17.59 15.80 6.29
N GLN A 48 -16.41 15.23 6.00
CA GLN A 48 -16.05 13.88 6.46
C GLN A 48 -15.98 13.76 7.99
N ILE A 49 -15.44 14.78 8.68
CA ILE A 49 -15.43 14.79 10.15
C ILE A 49 -16.85 14.81 10.69
N GLY A 50 -17.69 15.73 10.20
CA GLY A 50 -19.04 15.90 10.71
C GLY A 50 -20.02 14.78 10.33
N SER A 51 -19.72 14.01 9.27
CA SER A 51 -20.53 12.86 8.88
C SER A 51 -20.15 11.57 9.60
N ARG A 52 -18.90 11.43 10.07
CA ARG A 52 -18.37 10.19 10.64
C ARG A 52 -18.17 10.22 12.15
N LEU A 53 -17.97 11.40 12.74
CA LEU A 53 -17.63 11.54 14.15
C LEU A 53 -18.72 12.28 14.92
N ASP A 54 -19.07 11.75 16.09
CA ASP A 54 -19.87 12.49 17.08
C ASP A 54 -19.03 13.59 17.78
N GLN A 55 -19.65 14.36 18.69
CA GLN A 55 -18.96 15.46 19.36
C GLN A 55 -17.80 15.03 20.26
N GLU A 56 -17.89 13.86 20.90
CA GLU A 56 -16.85 13.35 21.78
C GLU A 56 -15.67 12.81 20.97
N GLN A 57 -15.96 12.03 19.92
CA GLN A 57 -14.99 11.55 18.95
C GLN A 57 -14.29 12.72 18.24
N GLN A 58 -15.02 13.77 17.86
CA GLN A 58 -14.43 14.98 17.28
C GLN A 58 -13.47 15.70 18.22
N ARG A 59 -13.75 15.70 19.53
CA ARG A 59 -12.87 16.28 20.55
C ARG A 59 -11.60 15.44 20.70
N ARG A 60 -11.74 14.12 20.90
CA ARG A 60 -10.61 13.19 21.00
C ARG A 60 -9.73 13.23 19.75
N TYR A 61 -10.34 13.19 18.57
CA TYR A 61 -9.65 13.30 17.30
C TYR A 61 -8.86 14.62 17.18
N MET A 62 -9.45 15.72 17.62
CA MET A 62 -8.80 17.03 17.63
C MET A 62 -7.61 17.09 18.59
N GLU A 63 -7.77 16.61 19.82
CA GLU A 63 -6.70 16.55 20.83
C GLU A 63 -5.53 15.70 20.31
N TRP A 64 -5.84 14.51 19.81
CA TRP A 64 -4.85 13.58 19.27
C TRP A 64 -4.06 14.13 18.07
N LEU A 65 -4.72 14.90 17.17
CA LEU A 65 -4.06 15.54 16.04
C LEU A 65 -3.10 16.68 16.44
N GLN A 66 -3.25 17.27 17.62
CA GLN A 66 -2.30 18.29 18.09
C GLN A 66 -0.95 17.67 18.47
N ASP A 67 -0.99 16.44 18.98
CA ASP A 67 0.20 15.73 19.45
C ASP A 67 0.82 14.83 18.38
N THR A 68 0.09 14.54 17.30
CA THR A 68 0.50 13.57 16.28
C THR A 68 0.55 14.13 14.87
N LEU A 69 1.74 14.06 14.25
CA LEU A 69 1.92 14.38 12.83
C LEU A 69 1.52 13.19 11.96
N VAL A 70 0.42 13.35 11.21
CA VAL A 70 -0.10 12.35 10.27
C VAL A 70 0.01 12.87 8.82
N PRO A 71 0.68 12.12 7.92
CA PRO A 71 0.64 12.40 6.49
C PRO A 71 -0.79 12.35 5.92
N ASP A 72 -1.13 13.27 5.01
CA ASP A 72 -2.46 13.39 4.40
C ASP A 72 -3.03 12.05 3.88
N LYS A 73 -2.17 11.19 3.30
CA LYS A 73 -2.56 9.87 2.76
C LYS A 73 -3.16 8.91 3.81
N TRP A 74 -2.83 9.08 5.09
CA TRP A 74 -3.35 8.25 6.18
C TRP A 74 -4.42 8.94 7.00
N MET A 75 -4.67 10.23 6.76
CA MET A 75 -5.65 11.01 7.52
C MET A 75 -7.06 10.38 7.46
N GLY A 76 -7.45 9.87 6.29
CA GLY A 76 -8.72 9.16 6.12
C GLY A 76 -8.81 7.87 6.96
N LYS A 77 -7.68 7.16 7.12
CA LYS A 77 -7.60 5.94 7.93
C LYS A 77 -7.69 6.26 9.41
N VAL A 78 -7.03 7.33 9.87
CA VAL A 78 -7.15 7.81 11.25
C VAL A 78 -8.59 8.21 11.55
N LEU A 79 -9.23 8.98 10.67
CA LEU A 79 -10.62 9.37 10.84
C LEU A 79 -11.55 8.16 10.97
N HIS A 80 -11.33 7.12 10.16
CA HIS A 80 -12.05 5.85 10.25
C HIS A 80 -11.84 5.16 11.60
N ALA A 81 -10.61 5.08 12.08
CA ALA A 81 -10.30 4.48 13.39
C ALA A 81 -11.03 5.21 14.53
N PHE A 82 -11.08 6.54 14.52
CA PHE A 82 -11.85 7.30 15.51
C PHE A 82 -13.35 7.11 15.39
N SER A 83 -13.90 6.92 14.17
CA SER A 83 -15.33 6.63 13.99
C SER A 83 -15.73 5.26 14.55
N MET A 84 -14.79 4.30 14.56
CA MET A 84 -14.95 3.00 15.22
C MET A 84 -14.66 3.05 16.73
N ASN A 85 -14.50 4.25 17.30
CA ASN A 85 -14.20 4.46 18.72
C ASN A 85 -12.90 3.78 19.20
N MET A 86 -11.93 3.59 18.30
CA MET A 86 -10.65 2.94 18.63
C MET A 86 -9.88 3.73 19.70
N PRO A 87 -9.20 3.06 20.65
CA PRO A 87 -8.33 3.74 21.59
C PRO A 87 -7.11 4.35 20.90
N GLU A 88 -6.61 5.47 21.42
CA GLU A 88 -5.54 6.24 20.77
C GLU A 88 -4.25 5.44 20.58
N TRP A 89 -3.92 4.55 21.53
CA TRP A 89 -2.76 3.66 21.43
C TRP A 89 -2.88 2.73 20.21
N ALA A 90 -4.08 2.23 19.92
CA ALA A 90 -4.32 1.37 18.77
C ALA A 90 -4.27 2.17 17.46
N VAL A 91 -4.79 3.40 17.44
CA VAL A 91 -4.64 4.30 16.28
C VAL A 91 -3.16 4.54 15.95
N HIS A 92 -2.32 4.76 16.97
CA HIS A 92 -0.87 4.88 16.78
C HIS A 92 -0.24 3.60 16.23
N HIS A 93 -0.67 2.44 16.72
CA HIS A 93 -0.16 1.15 16.26
C HIS A 93 -0.57 0.86 14.82
N VAL A 94 -1.80 1.15 14.43
CA VAL A 94 -2.27 1.08 13.03
C VAL A 94 -1.43 1.96 12.12
N LEU A 95 -1.14 3.20 12.53
CA LEU A 95 -0.25 4.08 11.77
C LEU A 95 1.19 3.55 11.68
N ARG A 96 1.67 2.90 12.73
CA ARG A 96 2.98 2.22 12.72
C ARG A 96 2.97 1.04 11.75
N ILE A 97 1.90 0.25 11.69
CA ILE A 97 1.72 -0.83 10.72
C ILE A 97 1.74 -0.27 9.28
N TYR A 98 0.99 0.79 8.98
CA TYR A 98 1.05 1.42 7.64
C TYR A 98 2.44 1.97 7.28
N LYS A 99 3.17 2.53 8.24
CA LYS A 99 4.56 2.95 8.04
C LYS A 99 5.48 1.75 7.77
N LEU A 100 5.26 0.65 8.49
CA LEU A 100 6.05 -0.57 8.35
C LEU A 100 5.76 -1.24 7.01
N GLU A 101 4.49 -1.34 6.64
CA GLU A 101 4.01 -1.85 5.35
C GLU A 101 4.77 -1.19 4.19
N GLU A 102 4.81 0.15 4.13
CA GLU A 102 5.50 0.84 3.02
C GLU A 102 6.99 0.48 2.93
N LYS A 103 7.64 0.30 4.09
CA LYS A 103 9.04 -0.10 4.16
C LYS A 103 9.22 -1.57 3.76
N THR A 104 8.38 -2.46 4.27
CA THR A 104 8.40 -3.89 3.97
C THR A 104 8.16 -4.09 2.49
N ARG A 105 7.10 -3.49 1.92
CA ARG A 105 6.80 -3.53 0.49
C ARG A 105 7.99 -3.09 -0.36
N ALA A 106 8.62 -1.96 -0.01
CA ALA A 106 9.79 -1.47 -0.74
C ALA A 106 10.98 -2.44 -0.66
N ALA A 107 11.17 -3.13 0.47
CA ALA A 107 12.23 -4.11 0.67
C ALA A 107 11.98 -5.41 -0.09
N ILE A 108 10.72 -5.83 -0.23
CA ILE A 108 10.36 -7.14 -0.78
C ILE A 108 9.87 -7.09 -2.23
N ILE A 109 9.71 -5.91 -2.83
CA ILE A 109 9.12 -5.72 -4.18
C ILE A 109 9.81 -6.55 -5.28
N MET A 110 11.06 -6.96 -5.07
CA MET A 110 11.83 -7.79 -6.00
C MET A 110 11.61 -9.30 -5.83
N TYR A 111 10.94 -9.73 -4.76
CA TYR A 111 10.75 -11.12 -4.38
C TYR A 111 9.27 -11.50 -4.51
N ASN A 112 8.90 -12.10 -5.65
CA ASN A 112 7.50 -12.42 -5.96
C ASN A 112 6.82 -13.29 -4.89
N ASP A 113 7.53 -14.27 -4.34
CA ASP A 113 6.98 -15.18 -3.32
C ASP A 113 6.68 -14.44 -2.01
N LEU A 114 7.55 -13.50 -1.61
CA LEU A 114 7.33 -12.66 -0.44
C LEU A 114 6.23 -11.61 -0.69
N MET A 115 6.13 -11.10 -1.91
CA MET A 115 5.06 -10.18 -2.31
C MET A 115 3.68 -10.83 -2.21
N ALA A 116 3.54 -12.10 -2.60
CA ALA A 116 2.27 -12.83 -2.47
C ALA A 116 1.83 -12.95 -1.00
N LEU A 117 2.76 -13.30 -0.10
CA LEU A 117 2.49 -13.37 1.34
C LEU A 117 2.15 -11.99 1.93
N TYR A 118 2.86 -10.95 1.50
CA TYR A 118 2.58 -9.58 1.89
C TYR A 118 1.19 -9.13 1.48
N GLU A 119 0.76 -9.44 0.25
CA GLU A 119 -0.57 -9.10 -0.24
C GLU A 119 -1.66 -9.76 0.62
N GLU A 120 -1.48 -11.02 0.98
CA GLU A 120 -2.42 -11.73 1.88
C GLU A 120 -2.55 -11.05 3.24
N ILE A 121 -1.41 -10.73 3.88
CA ILE A 121 -1.38 -10.08 5.21
C ILE A 121 -2.07 -8.72 5.16
N ILE A 122 -1.74 -7.89 4.16
CA ILE A 122 -2.29 -6.53 4.05
C ILE A 122 -3.76 -6.54 3.66
N LEU A 123 -4.19 -7.42 2.75
CA LEU A 123 -5.59 -7.55 2.39
C LEU A 123 -6.44 -7.95 3.60
N ASN A 124 -5.98 -8.93 4.39
CA ASN A 124 -6.70 -9.35 5.59
C ASN A 124 -6.75 -8.23 6.63
N PHE A 125 -5.61 -7.57 6.88
CA PHE A 125 -5.54 -6.44 7.80
C PHE A 125 -6.45 -5.27 7.39
N GLU A 126 -6.43 -4.86 6.11
CA GLU A 126 -7.26 -3.76 5.63
C GLU A 126 -8.74 -4.12 5.62
N TYR A 127 -9.09 -5.35 5.27
CA TYR A 127 -10.47 -5.83 5.30
C TYR A 127 -11.05 -5.73 6.71
N GLU A 128 -10.36 -6.32 7.69
CA GLU A 128 -10.78 -6.32 9.09
C GLU A 128 -10.85 -4.89 9.66
N PHE A 129 -9.89 -4.03 9.30
CA PHE A 129 -9.88 -2.63 9.70
C PHE A 129 -11.05 -1.83 9.12
N LEU A 130 -11.43 -2.05 7.87
CA LEU A 130 -12.47 -1.28 7.20
C LEU A 130 -13.87 -1.72 7.60
N GLU A 131 -14.10 -3.03 7.74
CA GLU A 131 -15.38 -3.60 8.17
C GLU A 131 -15.64 -3.41 9.67
N GLY A 132 -14.60 -3.07 10.45
CA GLY A 132 -14.70 -2.94 11.90
C GLY A 132 -14.84 -4.29 12.60
N GLY A 133 -14.25 -5.34 12.04
CA GLY A 133 -14.26 -6.71 12.59
C GLY A 133 -13.34 -6.89 13.81
N TRP A 134 -12.68 -5.83 14.27
CA TRP A 134 -11.72 -5.91 15.36
C TRP A 134 -12.39 -6.02 16.73
N PRO A 135 -11.78 -6.80 17.65
CA PRO A 135 -12.32 -6.96 18.99
C PRO A 135 -12.29 -5.63 19.77
N GLU A 136 -13.34 -5.39 20.56
CA GLU A 136 -13.40 -4.26 21.50
C GLU A 136 -12.47 -4.47 22.70
N GLU A 137 -12.08 -5.72 22.99
CA GLU A 137 -11.19 -6.06 24.09
C GLU A 137 -9.74 -5.63 23.77
N ASP A 138 -9.21 -4.71 24.57
CA ASP A 138 -7.87 -4.13 24.39
C ASP A 138 -6.77 -5.20 24.25
N GLU A 139 -6.79 -6.26 25.08
CA GLU A 139 -5.78 -7.33 25.04
C GLU A 139 -5.80 -8.11 23.72
N LEU A 140 -6.99 -8.39 23.18
CA LEU A 140 -7.14 -9.11 21.90
C LEU A 140 -6.75 -8.22 20.73
N LEU A 141 -7.16 -6.95 20.78
CA LEU A 141 -6.79 -5.96 19.76
C LEU A 141 -5.27 -5.79 19.72
N GLU A 142 -4.64 -5.67 20.89
CA GLU A 142 -3.18 -5.56 20.99
C GLU A 142 -2.48 -6.79 20.41
N GLN A 143 -2.98 -8.00 20.68
CA GLN A 143 -2.43 -9.23 20.12
C GLN A 143 -2.52 -9.28 18.59
N ILE A 144 -3.66 -8.88 18.01
CA ILE A 144 -3.86 -8.85 16.56
C ILE A 144 -2.88 -7.86 15.91
N LEU A 145 -2.79 -6.63 16.45
CA LEU A 145 -1.92 -5.60 15.89
C LEU A 145 -0.43 -5.97 15.99
N HIS A 146 -0.01 -6.55 17.13
CA HIS A 146 1.34 -7.09 17.27
C HIS A 146 1.61 -8.28 16.34
N GLY A 147 0.61 -9.13 16.10
CA GLY A 147 0.69 -10.24 15.14
C GLY A 147 1.01 -9.73 13.74
N VAL A 148 0.21 -8.80 13.24
CA VAL A 148 0.41 -8.18 11.91
C VAL A 148 1.77 -7.48 11.83
N GLU A 149 2.15 -6.73 12.85
CA GLU A 149 3.47 -6.08 12.89
C GLU A 149 4.61 -7.10 12.80
N LYS A 150 4.51 -8.20 13.56
CA LYS A 150 5.54 -9.25 13.57
C LYS A 150 5.64 -9.96 12.23
N GLU A 151 4.52 -10.21 11.56
CA GLU A 151 4.49 -10.82 10.23
C GLU A 151 5.15 -9.91 9.19
N LEU A 152 4.80 -8.62 9.18
CA LEU A 152 5.43 -7.63 8.29
C LEU A 152 6.93 -7.45 8.56
N GLN A 153 7.35 -7.51 9.83
CA GLN A 153 8.76 -7.44 10.20
C GLN A 153 9.50 -8.70 9.75
N SER A 154 8.90 -9.88 9.94
CA SER A 154 9.45 -11.16 9.47
C SER A 154 9.68 -11.15 7.95
N LEU A 155 8.74 -10.62 7.17
CA LEU A 155 8.90 -10.48 5.72
C LEU A 155 10.06 -9.55 5.35
N ALA A 156 10.19 -8.40 6.02
CA ALA A 156 11.29 -7.49 5.81
C ALA A 156 12.65 -8.11 6.16
N ASP A 157 12.71 -8.88 7.25
CA ASP A 157 13.92 -9.59 7.69
C ASP A 157 14.30 -10.70 6.70
N GLN A 158 13.30 -11.42 6.15
CA GLN A 158 13.51 -12.42 5.10
C GLN A 158 14.08 -11.79 3.84
N ALA A 159 13.59 -10.64 3.39
CA ALA A 159 14.19 -9.92 2.26
C ALA A 159 15.63 -9.48 2.54
N GLY A 160 15.93 -9.02 3.77
CA GLY A 160 17.30 -8.71 4.19
C GLY A 160 18.22 -9.94 4.19
N ALA A 161 17.69 -11.13 4.48
CA ALA A 161 18.41 -12.40 4.40
C ALA A 161 18.58 -12.88 2.95
N HIS A 162 17.56 -12.74 2.11
CA HIS A 162 17.61 -13.02 0.67
C HIS A 162 18.68 -12.19 -0.03
N HIS A 163 18.72 -10.87 0.22
CA HIS A 163 19.74 -9.99 -0.35
C HIS A 163 21.17 -10.38 0.05
N LYS A 164 21.38 -11.01 1.24
CA LYS A 164 22.69 -11.54 1.65
C LYS A 164 23.02 -12.89 1.02
N LYS A 165 22.01 -13.69 0.66
CA LYS A 165 22.17 -14.98 -0.02
C LYS A 165 22.35 -14.81 -1.53
N ASP A 166 21.66 -13.86 -2.16
CA ASP A 166 21.73 -13.62 -3.60
C ASP A 166 23.14 -13.19 -4.07
N TYR A 167 23.92 -12.51 -3.22
CA TYR A 167 25.35 -12.23 -3.52
C TYR A 167 26.27 -13.47 -3.42
N ARG A 168 25.80 -14.58 -2.83
CA ARG A 168 26.58 -15.81 -2.64
C ARG A 168 26.10 -16.98 -3.47
N ASP A 169 24.84 -17.01 -3.92
CA ASP A 169 24.25 -18.19 -4.54
C ASP A 169 23.16 -17.82 -5.57
N TYR A 170 23.58 -17.41 -6.76
CA TYR A 170 22.71 -17.16 -7.93
C TYR A 170 22.22 -18.49 -8.55
N GLY A 171 21.51 -19.30 -7.76
CA GLY A 171 21.29 -20.72 -8.06
C GLY A 171 19.87 -21.26 -7.93
N ASP A 172 19.05 -20.84 -6.96
CA ASP A 172 18.01 -21.76 -6.49
C ASP A 172 16.78 -21.13 -5.81
N SER A 173 16.03 -20.26 -6.46
CA SER A 173 14.69 -19.93 -5.93
C SER A 173 13.69 -19.60 -7.01
N SER A 174 13.19 -20.64 -7.69
CA SER A 174 11.83 -20.66 -8.24
C SER A 174 11.47 -22.06 -8.73
N THR A 175 10.83 -22.85 -7.85
CA THR A 175 10.47 -24.25 -8.14
C THR A 175 9.36 -24.36 -9.20
N ASP A 176 8.49 -23.37 -9.33
CA ASP A 176 7.35 -23.41 -10.27
C ASP A 176 7.68 -22.92 -11.69
N SER A 177 8.73 -22.11 -11.87
CA SER A 177 9.17 -21.70 -13.20
C SER A 177 10.13 -22.73 -13.85
N TYR A 178 10.80 -23.55 -13.04
CA TYR A 178 11.68 -24.62 -13.54
C TYR A 178 10.94 -25.68 -14.37
N ASP A 179 9.72 -26.07 -13.98
CA ASP A 179 8.95 -27.12 -14.68
C ASP A 179 8.47 -26.68 -16.07
N ARG A 180 8.11 -25.40 -16.26
CA ARG A 180 7.82 -24.87 -17.61
C ARG A 180 9.09 -24.70 -18.44
N LEU A 181 10.21 -24.36 -17.82
CA LEU A 181 11.49 -24.11 -18.51
C LEU A 181 12.23 -25.41 -18.86
N ALA A 182 11.99 -26.51 -18.15
CA ALA A 182 12.48 -27.84 -18.50
C ALA A 182 11.98 -28.30 -19.89
N SER A 183 10.80 -27.85 -20.32
CA SER A 183 10.26 -28.12 -21.65
C SER A 183 11.01 -27.40 -22.80
N LEU A 184 11.85 -26.40 -22.50
CA LEU A 184 12.65 -25.64 -23.47
C LEU A 184 14.07 -26.18 -23.69
N GLN A 185 14.46 -27.27 -22.99
CA GLN A 185 15.81 -27.86 -23.05
C GLN A 185 16.24 -28.41 -24.44
N GLY A 186 15.39 -28.32 -25.46
CA GLY A 186 15.70 -28.71 -26.85
C GLY A 186 15.66 -27.57 -27.88
N CYS A 187 15.37 -26.32 -27.49
CA CYS A 187 15.22 -25.22 -28.44
C CYS A 187 16.58 -24.55 -28.78
N PRO A 188 16.88 -24.26 -30.05
CA PRO A 188 18.06 -23.49 -30.43
C PRO A 188 18.07 -22.11 -29.77
N TYR A 189 19.25 -21.64 -29.32
CA TYR A 189 19.38 -20.33 -28.66
C TYR A 189 18.75 -19.15 -29.42
N PRO A 190 18.88 -19.04 -30.77
CA PRO A 190 18.19 -17.98 -31.51
C PRO A 190 16.67 -18.00 -31.32
N VAL A 191 16.06 -19.19 -31.28
CA VAL A 191 14.61 -19.36 -31.07
C VAL A 191 14.21 -18.96 -29.65
N LEU A 192 15.05 -19.28 -28.67
CA LEU A 192 14.84 -18.90 -27.26
C LEU A 192 14.76 -17.37 -27.06
N ILE A 193 15.55 -16.61 -27.81
CA ILE A 193 15.57 -15.14 -27.75
C ILE A 193 14.60 -14.46 -28.75
N GLY A 194 13.72 -15.25 -29.38
CA GLY A 194 12.70 -14.78 -30.32
C GLY A 194 13.24 -14.41 -31.70
N LEU A 195 14.38 -14.98 -32.10
CA LEU A 195 14.93 -14.88 -33.45
C LEU A 195 14.68 -16.17 -34.24
N LYS A 196 14.82 -16.07 -35.57
CA LYS A 196 14.82 -17.24 -36.44
C LYS A 196 16.10 -18.06 -36.24
N PRO A 197 16.08 -19.38 -36.48
CA PRO A 197 17.25 -20.25 -36.30
C PRO A 197 18.44 -19.91 -37.23
N ASP A 198 18.21 -19.17 -38.31
CA ASP A 198 19.19 -18.70 -39.30
C ASP A 198 19.71 -17.27 -39.03
N ALA A 199 19.39 -16.68 -37.88
CA ALA A 199 19.80 -15.32 -37.54
C ALA A 199 21.34 -15.19 -37.44
N GLY A 200 21.88 -14.10 -37.97
CA GLY A 200 23.31 -13.83 -37.94
C GLY A 200 23.83 -13.52 -36.52
N ALA A 201 25.11 -13.80 -36.26
CA ALA A 201 25.74 -13.63 -34.95
C ALA A 201 25.60 -12.21 -34.37
N GLU A 202 25.62 -11.17 -35.21
CA GLU A 202 25.42 -9.79 -34.75
C GLU A 202 23.99 -9.53 -34.27
N GLN A 203 22.99 -10.13 -34.94
CA GLN A 203 21.58 -10.00 -34.58
C GLN A 203 21.29 -10.72 -33.26
N ILE A 204 21.88 -11.90 -33.07
CA ILE A 204 21.81 -12.67 -31.83
C ILE A 204 22.37 -11.83 -30.68
N ARG A 205 23.60 -11.29 -30.81
CA ARG A 205 24.21 -10.45 -29.75
C ARG A 205 23.44 -9.16 -29.46
N ALA A 206 22.85 -8.53 -30.47
CA ALA A 206 22.05 -7.32 -30.29
C ALA A 206 20.74 -7.63 -29.53
N GLN A 207 20.06 -8.71 -29.90
CA GLN A 207 18.82 -9.14 -29.26
C GLN A 207 19.05 -9.63 -27.83
N SER A 208 20.10 -10.41 -27.57
CA SER A 208 20.47 -10.85 -26.22
C SER A 208 20.76 -9.66 -25.30
N ARG A 209 21.52 -8.66 -25.76
CA ARG A 209 21.76 -7.43 -24.99
C ARG A 209 20.48 -6.65 -24.69
N ARG A 210 19.56 -6.58 -25.67
CA ARG A 210 18.26 -5.93 -25.50
C ARG A 210 17.39 -6.67 -24.48
N LEU A 211 17.36 -8.00 -24.52
CA LEU A 211 16.61 -8.84 -23.60
C LEU A 211 17.18 -8.77 -22.19
N LEU A 212 18.50 -8.90 -22.02
CA LEU A 212 19.15 -8.79 -20.71
C LEU A 212 18.90 -7.41 -20.08
N LYS A 213 18.91 -6.33 -20.87
CA LYS A 213 18.55 -5.00 -20.36
C LYS A 213 17.09 -4.89 -19.93
N LYS A 214 16.17 -5.52 -20.67
CA LYS A 214 14.72 -5.47 -20.36
C LYS A 214 14.31 -6.40 -19.21
N LEU A 215 14.96 -7.55 -19.12
CA LEU A 215 14.72 -8.56 -18.09
C LEU A 215 15.53 -8.28 -16.83
N HIS A 216 16.35 -7.22 -16.83
CA HIS A 216 17.15 -6.85 -15.67
C HIS A 216 16.23 -6.56 -14.46
N PRO A 217 16.48 -7.19 -13.30
CA PRO A 217 15.68 -6.99 -12.09
C PRO A 217 15.57 -5.52 -11.65
N ASP A 218 16.66 -4.75 -11.78
CA ASP A 218 16.70 -3.31 -11.49
C ASP A 218 15.72 -2.45 -12.33
N HIS A 219 15.14 -3.02 -13.39
CA HIS A 219 14.15 -2.36 -14.23
C HIS A 219 12.75 -3.01 -14.11
N GLY A 220 12.51 -3.82 -13.08
CA GLY A 220 11.27 -4.58 -12.89
C GLY A 220 11.18 -5.84 -13.75
N GLY A 221 12.32 -6.33 -14.26
CA GLY A 221 12.40 -7.57 -15.02
C GLY A 221 12.47 -8.82 -14.13
N SER A 222 12.16 -9.99 -14.69
CA SER A 222 12.25 -11.26 -13.97
C SER A 222 13.70 -11.74 -13.88
N ALA A 223 14.22 -11.89 -12.66
CA ALA A 223 15.56 -12.44 -12.40
C ALA A 223 15.73 -13.85 -12.99
N CYS A 224 14.70 -14.70 -12.88
CA CYS A 224 14.69 -16.05 -13.45
C CYS A 224 14.90 -16.02 -14.97
N LEU A 225 14.14 -15.19 -15.69
CA LEU A 225 14.27 -15.08 -17.15
C LEU A 225 15.60 -14.46 -17.55
N PHE A 226 16.10 -13.51 -16.77
CA PHE A 226 17.42 -12.93 -16.98
C PHE A 226 18.52 -13.98 -16.90
N ASP A 227 18.54 -14.79 -15.84
CA ASP A 227 19.55 -15.83 -15.63
C ASP A 227 19.51 -16.92 -16.68
N LEU A 228 18.31 -17.32 -17.11
CA LEU A 228 18.15 -18.29 -18.18
C LEU A 228 18.72 -17.76 -19.50
N VAL A 229 18.36 -16.53 -19.89
CA VAL A 229 18.85 -15.92 -21.13
C VAL A 229 20.36 -15.71 -21.07
N LYS A 230 20.90 -15.37 -19.90
CA LYS A 230 22.34 -15.19 -19.65
C LYS A 230 23.10 -16.52 -19.74
N LYS A 231 22.69 -17.57 -19.03
CA LYS A 231 23.30 -18.91 -19.10
C LYS A 231 23.29 -19.46 -20.53
N ALA A 232 22.19 -19.28 -21.24
CA ALA A 232 22.07 -19.71 -22.62
C ALA A 232 22.94 -18.88 -23.58
N TYR A 233 23.09 -17.57 -23.35
CA TYR A 233 24.03 -16.71 -24.09
C TYR A 233 25.48 -17.12 -23.88
N ASP A 234 25.86 -17.36 -22.62
CA ASP A 234 27.23 -17.74 -22.24
C ASP A 234 27.60 -19.09 -22.89
N THR A 235 26.67 -20.05 -22.90
CA THR A 235 26.83 -21.35 -23.56
C THR A 235 26.97 -21.20 -25.08
N TYR A 236 26.15 -20.36 -25.71
CA TYR A 236 26.24 -20.06 -27.15
C TYR A 236 27.54 -19.33 -27.51
N SER A 237 28.05 -18.46 -26.64
CA SER A 237 29.28 -17.69 -26.89
C SER A 237 30.56 -18.52 -26.79
N GLN A 238 30.50 -19.70 -26.18
CA GLN A 238 31.60 -20.65 -26.04
C GLN A 238 31.64 -21.72 -27.14
N GLN A 239 30.61 -21.78 -27.99
CA GLN A 239 30.56 -22.61 -29.21
C GLN A 239 31.16 -21.86 -30.40
#